data_AF-A0A5K7WXY9-F1
#
_entry.id   AF-A0A5K7WXY9-F1
#
_cell.length_a   1.000
_cell.length_b   1.000
_cell.length_c   1.000
_cell.angle_alpha   90.00
_cell.angle_beta   90.00
_cell.angle_gamma   90.00
#
_symmetry.space_group_name_H-M   'P 1'
#
loop_
_entity.id
_entity.type
_entity.pdbx_description
1 polymer ?
#
loop_
_entity_poly.entity_id
_entity_poly.type
_entity_poly.pdbx_seq_one_letter_code
_entity_poly.pdbx_strand_id
1 'polypeptide(L)'
;MDAESKKTLLDLLKLDLGITHELRDTYFSSLLETAESEIVRMGAMLDLTKADDQILLVDYAAWGYRKRLENVPMARSIQFRIHNRIIQKAGAADAKSEA
;
A
#
# COMPACT_ATOMS: atom_id res chain seq x y z
N MET A 1 -2.58 1.05 -10.50
CA MET A 1 -3.35 2.22 -10.01
C MET A 1 -3.85 3.14 -11.13
N ASP A 2 -5.12 3.53 -11.14
CA ASP A 2 -5.70 4.55 -12.02
C ASP A 2 -5.50 5.99 -11.48
N ALA A 3 -5.86 7.01 -12.27
CA ALA A 3 -5.62 8.41 -11.93
C ALA A 3 -6.43 8.92 -10.71
N GLU A 4 -7.65 8.43 -10.51
CA GLU A 4 -8.51 8.84 -9.39
C GLU A 4 -8.02 8.21 -8.08
N SER A 5 -7.73 6.91 -8.12
CA SER A 5 -7.11 6.20 -6.99
C SER A 5 -5.78 6.86 -6.61
N LYS A 6 -4.94 7.22 -7.59
CA LYS A 6 -3.65 7.88 -7.35
C LYS A 6 -3.79 9.20 -6.61
N LYS A 7 -4.75 10.04 -7.02
CA LYS A 7 -5.01 11.31 -6.35
C LYS A 7 -5.47 11.08 -4.90
N THR A 8 -6.43 10.18 -4.70
CA THR A 8 -6.96 9.85 -3.37
C THR A 8 -5.84 9.35 -2.43
N LEU A 9 -4.99 8.45 -2.91
CA LEU A 9 -3.88 7.89 -2.14
C LEU A 9 -2.82 8.92 -1.82
N LEU A 10 -2.54 9.85 -2.75
CA LEU A 10 -1.62 10.96 -2.51
C LEU A 10 -2.14 11.89 -1.40
N ASP A 11 -3.42 12.25 -1.44
CA ASP A 11 -4.05 13.10 -0.43
C ASP A 11 -4.04 12.43 0.96
N LEU A 12 -4.35 11.13 1.02
CA LEU A 12 -4.28 10.33 2.25
C LEU A 12 -2.86 10.23 2.81
N LEU A 13 -1.86 9.99 1.96
CA LEU A 13 -0.46 9.92 2.37
C LEU A 13 0.04 11.26 2.90
N LYS A 14 -0.33 12.36 2.24
CA LYS A 14 0.01 13.72 2.69
C LYS A 14 -0.62 14.02 4.05
N LEU A 15 -1.86 13.60 4.26
CA LEU A 15 -2.55 13.70 5.55
C LEU A 15 -1.81 12.92 6.64
N ASP A 16 -1.43 11.66 6.40
CA ASP A 16 -0.71 10.81 7.37
C ASP A 16 0.68 11.38 7.73
N LEU A 17 1.35 12.00 6.77
CA LEU A 17 2.66 12.62 6.97
C LEU A 17 2.58 14.06 7.52
N GLY A 18 1.38 14.64 7.65
CA GLY A 18 1.19 16.03 8.08
C GLY A 18 1.71 17.08 7.08
N ILE A 19 1.68 16.77 5.78
CA ILE A 19 2.22 17.62 4.71
C ILE A 19 1.07 18.31 3.98
N THR A 20 1.11 19.63 3.89
CA THR A 20 0.04 20.45 3.28
C THR A 20 0.43 21.06 1.94
N HIS A 21 1.71 21.06 1.57
CA HIS A 21 2.21 21.64 0.32
C HIS A 21 2.33 20.60 -0.80
N GLU A 22 2.48 21.06 -2.05
CA GLU A 22 2.55 20.18 -3.24
C GLU A 22 3.97 19.93 -3.78
N LEU A 23 5.00 20.55 -3.17
CA LEU A 23 6.40 20.50 -3.66
C LEU A 23 6.98 19.08 -3.81
N ARG A 24 6.42 18.08 -3.13
CA ARG A 24 6.89 16.69 -3.12
C ARG A 24 5.90 15.70 -3.72
N ASP A 25 4.85 16.18 -4.38
CA ASP A 25 3.76 15.32 -4.85
C ASP A 25 4.23 14.31 -5.91
N THR A 26 5.16 14.72 -6.78
CA THR A 26 5.83 13.80 -7.71
C THR A 26 6.58 12.69 -6.98
N TYR A 27 7.30 13.05 -5.91
CA TYR A 27 8.03 12.07 -5.11
C TYR A 27 7.10 11.10 -4.38
N PHE A 28 6.04 11.60 -3.75
CA PHE A 28 5.06 10.77 -3.05
C PHE A 28 4.27 9.88 -4.00
N SER A 29 3.98 10.36 -5.21
CA SER A 29 3.40 9.54 -6.27
C SER A 29 4.29 8.34 -6.62
N SER A 30 5.59 8.56 -6.84
CA SER A 30 6.52 7.46 -7.10
C SER A 30 6.70 6.53 -5.90
N LEU A 31 6.60 7.07 -4.68
CA LEU A 31 6.65 6.27 -3.46
C LEU A 31 5.45 5.33 -3.34
N LEU A 32 4.25 5.80 -3.66
CA LEU A 32 3.03 4.98 -3.70
C LEU A 32 3.13 3.87 -4.76
N GLU A 33 3.61 4.20 -5.97
CA GLU A 33 3.82 3.21 -7.04
C GLU A 33 4.86 2.15 -6.67
N THR A 34 5.92 2.58 -5.99
CA THR A 34 6.94 1.67 -5.45
C THR A 34 6.30 0.77 -4.39
N ALA A 35 5.60 1.33 -3.42
CA ALA A 35 4.91 0.59 -2.36
C ALA A 35 3.92 -0.46 -2.91
N GLU A 36 3.10 -0.09 -3.90
CA GLU A 36 2.17 -1.00 -4.59
C GLU A 36 2.95 -2.17 -5.20
N SER A 37 4.03 -1.86 -5.93
CA SER A 37 4.89 -2.85 -6.56
C SER A 37 5.57 -3.79 -5.56
N GLU A 38 6.00 -3.29 -4.40
CA GLU A 38 6.61 -4.10 -3.35
C GLU A 38 5.61 -5.05 -2.71
N ILE A 39 4.39 -4.57 -2.42
CA ILE A 39 3.31 -5.37 -1.87
C ILE A 39 2.92 -6.50 -2.83
N VAL A 40 2.81 -6.17 -4.13
CA VAL A 40 2.54 -7.16 -5.18
C VAL A 40 3.68 -8.19 -5.30
N ARG A 41 4.93 -7.75 -5.20
CA ARG A 41 6.11 -8.64 -5.21
C ARG A 41 6.17 -9.59 -4.01
N MET A 42 5.64 -9.19 -2.85
CA MET A 42 5.45 -10.08 -1.70
C MET A 42 4.36 -11.13 -1.92
N GLY A 43 3.59 -11.03 -3.01
CA GLY A 43 2.58 -11.99 -3.43
C GLY A 43 1.14 -11.55 -3.15
N ALA A 44 0.94 -10.44 -2.44
CA ALA A 44 -0.39 -9.88 -2.19
C ALA A 44 -1.00 -9.28 -3.46
N MET A 45 -2.32 -9.16 -3.46
CA MET A 45 -3.06 -8.40 -4.48
C MET A 45 -3.82 -7.29 -3.75
N LEU A 46 -3.81 -6.08 -4.33
CA LEU A 46 -4.54 -4.94 -3.81
C LEU A 46 -5.67 -4.61 -4.78
N ASP A 47 -6.86 -4.41 -4.24
CA ASP A 47 -8.01 -3.88 -4.95
C ASP A 47 -8.19 -2.41 -4.55
N LEU A 48 -7.65 -1.50 -5.35
CA LEU A 48 -7.68 -0.06 -5.05
C LEU A 48 -9.08 0.56 -5.15
N THR A 49 -10.11 -0.20 -5.50
CA THR A 49 -11.52 0.22 -5.33
C THR A 49 -11.99 0.10 -3.88
N LYS A 50 -11.28 -0.65 -3.04
CA LYS A 50 -11.60 -0.86 -1.63
C LYS A 50 -10.76 0.04 -0.73
N ALA A 51 -11.44 0.71 0.19
CA ALA A 51 -10.79 1.61 1.13
C ALA A 51 -9.75 0.91 2.03
N ASP A 52 -9.94 -0.35 2.39
CA ASP A 52 -9.01 -1.06 3.28
C ASP A 52 -7.65 -1.37 2.62
N ASP A 53 -7.65 -1.65 1.32
CA ASP A 53 -6.45 -1.82 0.50
C ASP A 53 -5.80 -0.48 0.15
N GLN A 54 -6.60 0.58 -0.07
CA GLN A 54 -6.07 1.94 -0.19
C GLN A 54 -5.30 2.37 1.07
N ILE A 55 -5.90 2.19 2.25
CA ILE A 55 -5.24 2.51 3.53
C ILE A 55 -4.01 1.62 3.74
N LEU A 56 -4.04 0.35 3.30
CA LEU A 56 -2.87 -0.54 3.45
C LEU A 56 -1.68 -0.02 2.65
N LEU A 57 -1.94 0.42 1.42
CA LEU A 57 -0.92 1.01 0.56
C LEU A 57 -0.35 2.30 1.17
N VAL A 58 -1.20 3.18 1.69
CA VAL A 58 -0.80 4.43 2.34
C VAL A 58 0.07 4.15 3.57
N ASP A 59 -0.38 3.25 4.46
CA ASP A 59 0.36 2.89 5.68
C ASP A 59 1.75 2.32 5.36
N TYR A 60 1.83 1.48 4.33
CA TYR A 60 3.09 0.91 3.88
C TYR A 60 4.03 1.99 3.31
N ALA A 61 3.51 2.87 2.45
CA ALA A 61 4.28 3.97 1.88
C ALA A 61 4.79 4.92 2.97
N ALA A 62 3.94 5.27 3.94
CA ALA A 62 4.31 6.14 5.05
C ALA A 62 5.35 5.48 5.97
N TRP A 63 5.23 4.18 6.24
CA TRP A 63 6.28 3.43 6.95
C TRP A 63 7.60 3.45 6.16
N GLY A 64 7.57 3.20 4.85
CA GLY A 64 8.77 3.21 4.00
C GLY A 64 9.48 4.56 4.02
N TYR A 65 8.71 5.66 3.97
CA TYR A 65 9.24 7.01 4.11
C TYR A 65 9.93 7.23 5.46
N ARG A 66 9.28 6.87 6.57
CA ARG A 66 9.81 7.04 7.94
C ARG A 66 11.01 6.14 8.22
N LYS A 67 10.99 4.88 7.76
CA LYS A 67 12.08 3.91 7.96
C LYS A 67 13.41 4.41 7.40
N ARG A 68 13.39 5.17 6.30
CA ARG A 68 14.61 5.78 5.74
C ARG A 68 15.33 6.68 6.74
N LEU A 69 14.59 7.31 7.65
CA LEU A 69 15.12 8.23 8.65
C LEU A 69 15.52 7.51 9.94
N GLU A 70 14.71 6.55 10.41
CA GLU A 70 14.79 6.04 11.78
C GLU A 70 15.09 4.53 11.89
N ASN A 71 15.32 3.83 10.78
CA ASN A 71 15.55 2.37 10.73
C ASN A 71 14.51 1.54 11.51
N VAL A 72 13.25 1.98 11.48
CA VAL A 72 12.15 1.38 12.25
C VAL A 72 11.64 0.11 11.56
N PRO A 73 11.44 -1.00 12.30
CA PRO A 73 10.82 -2.20 11.74
C PRO A 73 9.39 -1.94 11.27
N MET A 74 8.90 -2.74 10.32
CA MET A 74 7.52 -2.64 9.85
C MET A 74 6.54 -2.96 10.98
N ALA A 75 5.51 -2.12 11.13
CA ALA A 75 4.47 -2.36 12.12
C ALA A 75 3.80 -3.72 11.87
N ARG A 76 3.58 -4.49 12.94
CA ARG A 76 2.99 -5.84 12.87
C ARG A 76 1.60 -5.85 12.25
N SER A 77 0.81 -4.77 12.42
CA SER A 77 -0.49 -4.60 11.76
C SER A 77 -0.38 -4.60 10.24
N ILE A 78 0.61 -3.92 9.67
CA ILE A 78 0.86 -3.87 8.22
C ILE A 78 1.24 -5.28 7.72
N GLN A 79 2.15 -5.95 8.44
CA GLN A 79 2.58 -7.31 8.10
C GLN A 79 1.39 -8.29 8.05
N PHE A 80 0.53 -8.29 9.08
CA PHE A 80 -0.65 -9.14 9.11
C PHE A 80 -1.63 -8.82 8.00
N ARG A 81 -1.86 -7.54 7.72
CA ARG A 81 -2.76 -7.13 6.64
C ARG A 81 -2.27 -7.66 5.29
N ILE A 82 -0.98 -7.53 4.98
CA ILE A 82 -0.39 -8.08 3.75
C ILE A 82 -0.52 -9.61 3.72
N HIS A 83 -0.19 -10.28 4.83
CA HIS A 83 -0.29 -11.73 4.94
C HIS A 83 -1.71 -12.25 4.69
N ASN A 84 -2.73 -11.56 5.21
CA ASN A 84 -4.12 -11.91 4.96
C ASN A 84 -4.49 -11.84 3.47
N ARG A 85 -3.97 -10.86 2.72
CA ARG A 85 -4.21 -10.78 1.26
C ARG A 85 -3.52 -11.91 0.51
N ILE A 86 -2.33 -12.32 0.95
CA ILE A 86 -1.61 -13.46 0.38
C ILE A 86 -2.43 -14.75 0.56
N ILE A 87 -2.94 -15.00 1.77
CA ILE A 87 -3.78 -16.17 2.06
C ILE A 87 -5.07 -16.14 1.23
N GLN A 88 -5.77 -15.00 1.20
CA GLN A 88 -7.01 -14.86 0.43
C GLN A 88 -6.80 -15.15 -1.06
N LYS A 89 -5.68 -14.68 -1.63
CA LYS A 89 -5.33 -14.97 -3.03
C LYS A 89 -5.07 -16.46 -3.26
N ALA A 90 -4.35 -17.12 -2.36
CA ALA A 90 -4.07 -18.55 -2.46
C ALA A 90 -5.36 -19.38 -2.39
N GLY A 91 -6.23 -19.13 -1.41
CA GLY A 91 -7.50 -19.85 -1.28
C GLY A 91 -8.46 -19.63 -2.46
N ALA A 92 -8.43 -18.44 -3.09
CA ALA A 92 -9.20 -18.18 -4.29
C ALA A 92 -8.68 -18.91 -5.55
N ALA A 93 -7.38 -19.26 -5.60
CA ALA A 93 -6.80 -20.05 -6.68
C ALA A 93 -7.19 -21.53 -6.55
N ASP A 94 -7.13 -22.08 -5.34
CA ASP A 94 -7.51 -23.47 -5.05
C ASP A 94 -9.00 -23.72 -5.33
N ALA A 95 -9.89 -22.80 -4.95
CA ALA A 95 -11.31 -22.92 -5.25
C ALA A 95 -11.65 -22.94 -6.75
N LYS A 96 -10.75 -22.46 -7.62
CA LYS A 96 -10.94 -22.47 -9.08
C LYS A 96 -10.34 -23.71 -9.75
N SER A 97 -9.46 -24.46 -9.10
CA SER A 97 -8.91 -25.71 -9.64
C SER A 97 -9.79 -26.92 -9.37
N GLU A 98 -10.70 -26.82 -8.39
CA GLU A 98 -11.67 -27.86 -8.02
C GLU A 98 -13.05 -27.71 -8.69
N ALA A 99 -13.26 -26.67 -9.50
CA ALA A 99 -14.51 -26.38 -10.23
C ALA A 99 -14.37 -26.63 -11.74
#